data_AF-J9GKK5-F1
#
_entry.id   AF-J9GKK5-F1
#
_cell.length_a   1.000
_cell.length_b   1.000
_cell.length_c   1.000
_cell.angle_alpha   90.00
_cell.angle_beta   90.00
_cell.angle_gamma   90.00
#
_symmetry.space_group_name_H-M   'P 1'
#
loop_
_entity.id
_entity.type
_entity.pdbx_description
1 polymer ?
#
loop_
_entity_poly.entity_id
_entity_poly.type
_entity_poly.pdbx_seq_one_letter_code
_entity_poly.pdbx_strand_id
1 'polypeptide(L)'
;MNASKVEYSQRKLIMWYKINELFSKGLRQAQICRETGLDKKTVRRYHNMTYEEFVSSPSYHRNYIKLLDPYEDTVKGWLEAHCDLSSSQVHDWLRERYPDFPDVNAKTVLIM
;
A
#
# COMPACT_ATOMS: atom_id res chain seq x y z
N MET A 1 -18.63 -7.33 -6.58
CA MET A 1 -18.04 -6.80 -5.32
C MET A 1 -16.71 -7.47 -5.12
N ASN A 2 -15.62 -6.69 -5.08
CA ASN A 2 -14.28 -7.11 -5.52
C ASN A 2 -13.54 -7.96 -4.47
N ALA A 3 -13.20 -9.20 -4.81
CA ALA A 3 -12.45 -10.14 -3.95
C ALA A 3 -11.14 -9.56 -3.37
N SER A 4 -10.47 -8.69 -4.14
CA SER A 4 -9.26 -7.98 -3.70
C SER A 4 -9.47 -7.02 -2.53
N LYS A 5 -10.68 -6.43 -2.40
CA LYS A 5 -11.02 -5.57 -1.24
C LYS A 5 -11.18 -6.39 0.03
N VAL A 6 -11.76 -7.59 -0.09
CA VAL A 6 -11.98 -8.50 1.04
C VAL A 6 -10.64 -9.04 1.55
N GLU A 7 -9.74 -9.42 0.64
CA GLU A 7 -8.42 -9.95 0.98
C GLU A 7 -7.53 -8.95 1.75
N TYR A 8 -7.50 -7.68 1.32
CA TYR A 8 -6.71 -6.65 2.01
C TYR A 8 -7.22 -6.33 3.42
N SER A 9 -8.54 -6.26 3.59
CA SER A 9 -9.17 -6.04 4.89
C SER A 9 -8.88 -7.22 5.83
N GLN A 10 -8.92 -8.45 5.34
CA GLN A 10 -8.57 -9.65 6.10
C GLN A 10 -7.10 -9.63 6.57
N ARG A 11 -6.15 -9.26 5.71
CA ARG A 11 -4.73 -9.15 6.09
C ARG A 11 -4.51 -8.14 7.23
N LYS A 12 -5.19 -7.00 7.18
CA LYS A 12 -5.11 -5.98 8.26
C LYS A 12 -5.70 -6.49 9.57
N LEU A 13 -6.80 -7.24 9.49
CA LEU A 13 -7.43 -7.83 10.68
C LEU A 13 -6.51 -8.86 11.34
N ILE A 14 -5.90 -9.75 10.54
CA ILE A 14 -4.89 -10.70 11.01
C ILE A 14 -3.74 -9.96 11.70
N MET A 15 -3.29 -8.85 11.12
CA MET A 15 -2.22 -8.04 11.70
C MET A 15 -2.61 -7.39 13.03
N TRP A 16 -3.86 -6.91 13.17
CA TRP A 16 -4.38 -6.38 14.43
C TRP A 16 -4.42 -7.45 15.53
N TYR A 17 -4.90 -8.65 15.21
CA TYR A 17 -4.87 -9.78 16.14
C TYR A 17 -3.45 -10.15 16.55
N LYS A 18 -2.52 -10.23 15.59
CA LYS A 18 -1.10 -10.53 15.86
C LYS A 18 -0.48 -9.50 16.80
N ILE A 19 -0.73 -8.20 16.60
CA ILE A 19 -0.21 -7.15 17.48
C ILE A 19 -0.73 -7.35 18.91
N ASN A 20 -2.03 -7.55 19.08
CA ASN A 20 -2.61 -7.75 20.41
C ASN A 20 -2.09 -9.03 21.08
N GLU A 21 -1.92 -10.12 20.33
CA GLU A 21 -1.31 -11.35 20.84
C GLU A 21 0.12 -11.11 21.34
N LEU A 22 0.94 -10.37 20.59
CA LEU A 22 2.32 -10.04 20.99
C LEU A 22 2.36 -9.15 22.24
N PHE A 23 1.41 -8.22 22.39
CA PHE A 23 1.25 -7.45 23.62
C PHE A 23 0.84 -8.34 24.79
N SER A 24 -0.09 -9.28 24.59
CA SER A 24 -0.48 -10.26 25.63
C SER A 24 0.67 -11.17 26.05
N LYS A 25 1.62 -11.45 25.14
CA LYS A 25 2.88 -12.18 25.43
C LYS A 25 3.91 -11.33 26.19
N GLY A 26 3.63 -10.06 26.47
CA GLY A 26 4.51 -9.17 27.22
C GLY A 26 5.63 -8.53 26.39
N LEU A 27 5.55 -8.56 25.05
CA LEU A 27 6.56 -7.91 24.22
C LEU A 27 6.45 -6.38 24.31
N ARG A 28 7.60 -5.71 24.26
CA ARG A 28 7.65 -4.24 24.19
C ARG A 28 7.27 -3.79 22.79
N GLN A 29 6.65 -2.61 22.69
CA GLN A 29 6.26 -2.00 21.42
C GLN A 29 7.41 -1.98 20.38
N ALA A 30 8.64 -1.69 20.79
CA ALA A 30 9.79 -1.69 19.88
C ALA A 30 10.10 -3.07 19.28
N GLN A 31 9.89 -4.16 20.03
CA GLN A 31 10.06 -5.52 19.54
C GLN A 31 8.95 -5.88 18.55
N ILE A 32 7.71 -5.49 18.85
CA ILE A 32 6.56 -5.69 17.96
C ILE A 32 6.75 -4.94 16.64
N CYS A 33 7.28 -3.71 16.66
CA CYS A 33 7.59 -2.97 15.42
C CYS A 33 8.62 -3.71 14.56
N ARG A 34 9.67 -4.28 15.19
CA ARG A 34 10.70 -5.05 14.48
C ARG A 34 10.14 -6.35 13.89
N GLU A 35 9.25 -7.03 14.61
CA GLU A 35 8.66 -8.30 14.18
C GLU A 35 7.58 -8.13 13.11
N THR A 36 6.77 -7.08 13.22
CA THR A 36 5.65 -6.82 12.28
C THR A 36 6.05 -5.93 11.11
N GLY A 37 7.19 -5.23 11.19
CA GLY A 37 7.62 -4.24 10.19
C GLY A 37 6.75 -2.97 10.18
N LEU A 38 5.86 -2.79 11.16
CA LEU A 38 4.95 -1.66 11.24
C LEU A 38 5.56 -0.48 11.99
N ASP A 39 5.15 0.73 11.60
CA ASP A 39 5.51 1.95 12.33
C ASP A 39 4.97 1.93 13.78
N LYS A 40 5.75 2.51 14.69
CA LYS A 40 5.40 2.62 16.12
C LYS A 40 4.04 3.25 16.37
N LYS A 41 3.62 4.23 15.55
CA LYS A 41 2.31 4.87 15.68
C LYS A 41 1.19 3.90 15.30
N THR A 42 1.39 3.07 14.26
CA THR A 42 0.43 2.06 13.84
C THR A 42 0.28 0.97 14.90
N VAL A 43 1.38 0.47 15.45
CA VAL A 43 1.37 -0.52 16.53
C VAL A 43 0.64 0.02 17.77
N ARG A 44 0.97 1.25 18.20
CA ARG A 44 0.27 1.92 19.31
C ARG A 44 -1.22 2.06 19.05
N ARG A 45 -1.57 2.53 17.85
CA ARG A 45 -2.97 2.78 17.48
C ARG A 45 -3.79 1.50 17.48
N TYR A 46 -3.25 0.42 16.90
CA TYR A 46 -3.95 -0.86 16.81
C TYR A 46 -4.14 -1.50 18.18
N HIS A 47 -3.14 -1.41 19.05
CA HIS A 47 -3.26 -1.91 20.42
C HIS A 47 -4.28 -1.13 21.27
N ASN A 48 -4.39 0.18 21.05
CA ASN A 48 -5.33 1.03 21.78
C ASN A 48 -6.77 0.96 21.26
N MET A 49 -7.03 0.23 20.17
CA MET A 49 -8.36 0.11 19.57
C MET A 49 -8.96 -1.25 19.90
N THR A 50 -10.24 -1.25 20.26
CA THR A 50 -11.06 -2.46 20.31
C THR A 50 -11.32 -3.02 18.91
N TYR A 51 -11.84 -4.25 18.83
CA TYR A 51 -12.20 -4.88 17.56
C TYR A 51 -13.21 -4.03 16.77
N GLU A 52 -14.26 -3.53 17.44
CA GLU A 52 -15.33 -2.74 16.81
C GLU A 52 -14.82 -1.39 16.29
N GLU A 53 -13.96 -0.72 17.08
CA GLU A 53 -13.29 0.51 16.66
C GLU A 53 -12.31 0.26 15.50
N PHE A 54 -11.61 -0.87 15.51
CA PHE A 54 -10.69 -1.21 14.44
C PHE A 54 -11.43 -1.44 13.13
N VAL A 55 -12.48 -2.27 13.15
CA VAL A 55 -13.31 -2.59 11.97
C VAL A 55 -14.02 -1.34 11.44
N SER A 56 -14.49 -0.45 12.30
CA SER A 56 -15.09 0.84 11.88
C SER A 56 -14.05 1.88 11.43
N SER A 57 -12.77 1.69 11.75
CA SER A 57 -11.74 2.70 11.48
C SER A 57 -11.48 2.90 9.98
N PRO A 58 -11.07 4.12 9.57
CA PRO A 58 -10.59 4.37 8.21
C PRO A 58 -9.35 3.53 7.86
N SER A 59 -8.59 3.06 8.85
CA SER A 59 -7.37 2.25 8.62
C SER A 59 -7.72 0.87 8.05
N TYR A 60 -8.81 0.29 8.55
CA TYR A 60 -9.35 -0.96 8.04
C TYR A 60 -9.87 -0.78 6.61
N HIS A 61 -10.65 0.28 6.37
CA HIS A 61 -11.29 0.56 5.08
C HIS A 61 -10.36 1.11 3.98
N ARG A 62 -9.28 1.82 4.33
CA ARG A 62 -8.36 2.44 3.34
C ARG A 62 -7.54 1.40 2.61
N ASN A 63 -7.90 1.11 1.36
CA ASN A 63 -7.09 0.28 0.48
C ASN A 63 -6.37 1.18 -0.52
N TYR A 64 -5.04 1.27 -0.38
CA TYR A 64 -4.20 1.90 -1.40
C TYR A 64 -4.02 0.89 -2.51
N ILE A 65 -4.74 1.10 -3.62
CA ILE A 65 -4.43 0.40 -4.86
C ILE A 65 -3.35 1.22 -5.53
N LYS A 66 -2.16 0.62 -5.69
CA LYS A 66 -1.13 1.22 -6.54
C LYS A 66 -1.50 0.92 -7.99
N LEU A 67 -2.26 1.84 -8.59
CA LEU A 67 -2.80 1.67 -9.94
C LEU A 67 -1.72 1.47 -11.00
N LEU A 68 -0.51 1.94 -10.73
CA LEU A 68 0.57 1.91 -11.69
C LEU A 68 1.56 0.75 -11.49
N ASP A 69 1.45 -0.05 -10.43
CA ASP A 69 2.33 -1.22 -10.20
C ASP A 69 2.51 -2.11 -11.45
N PRO A 70 1.46 -2.43 -12.25
CA PRO A 70 1.62 -3.26 -13.44
C PRO A 70 2.50 -2.65 -14.53
N TYR A 71 2.70 -1.33 -14.52
CA TYR A 71 3.47 -0.60 -15.52
C TYR A 71 4.89 -0.27 -15.03
N GLU A 72 5.21 -0.50 -13.75
CA GLU A 72 6.48 -0.12 -13.12
C GLU A 72 7.68 -0.72 -13.86
N ASP A 73 7.65 -2.02 -14.16
CA ASP A 73 8.73 -2.70 -14.89
C ASP A 73 8.93 -2.14 -16.30
N THR A 74 7.84 -1.78 -16.97
CA THR A 74 7.88 -1.23 -18.34
C THR A 74 8.49 0.17 -18.33
N VAL A 75 8.04 1.02 -17.39
CA VAL A 75 8.56 2.38 -17.22
C VAL A 75 10.04 2.35 -16.86
N LYS A 76 10.45 1.44 -15.96
CA LYS A 76 11.84 1.27 -15.57
C LYS A 76 12.71 0.92 -16.78
N GLY A 77 12.27 -0.02 -17.62
CA GLY A 77 12.99 -0.37 -18.85
C GLY A 77 13.14 0.81 -19.82
N TRP A 78 12.15 1.71 -19.91
CA TRP A 78 12.26 2.92 -20.72
C TRP A 78 13.24 3.94 -20.14
N LEU A 79 13.23 4.14 -18.83
CA LEU A 79 14.16 5.06 -18.15
C LEU A 79 15.60 4.55 -18.20
N GLU A 80 15.82 3.24 -18.16
CA GLU A 80 17.13 2.63 -18.36
C GLU A 80 17.64 2.82 -19.79
N ALA A 81 16.77 2.75 -20.81
CA ALA A 81 17.13 2.96 -22.20
C ALA A 81 17.27 4.45 -22.58
N HIS A 82 16.51 5.32 -21.91
CA HIS A 82 16.42 6.74 -22.19
C HIS A 82 16.34 7.53 -20.88
N CYS A 83 17.49 7.92 -20.33
CA CYS A 83 17.55 8.62 -19.03
C CYS A 83 16.96 10.04 -19.06
N ASP A 84 16.64 10.56 -20.25
CA ASP A 84 16.18 11.94 -20.47
C ASP A 84 14.65 12.05 -20.56
N LEU A 85 13.91 10.94 -20.37
CA LEU A 85 12.46 10.96 -20.47
C LEU A 85 11.81 11.71 -19.31
N SER A 86 11.00 12.70 -19.65
CA SER A 86 10.13 13.39 -18.71
C SER A 86 8.89 12.57 -18.39
N SER A 87 8.29 12.82 -17.22
CA SER A 87 7.08 12.12 -16.77
C SER A 87 5.89 12.30 -17.70
N SER A 88 5.79 13.44 -18.40
CA SER A 88 4.78 13.67 -19.42
C SER A 88 4.98 12.74 -20.63
N GLN A 89 6.23 12.57 -21.07
CA GLN A 89 6.54 11.66 -22.19
C GLN A 89 6.26 10.20 -21.83
N VAL A 90 6.68 9.76 -20.62
CA VAL A 90 6.38 8.41 -20.13
C VAL A 90 4.87 8.20 -20.02
N HIS A 91 4.13 9.19 -19.52
CA HIS A 91 2.68 9.14 -19.43
C HIS A 91 2.02 9.01 -20.81
N ASP A 92 2.45 9.80 -21.79
CA ASP A 92 1.90 9.74 -23.15
C ASP A 92 2.21 8.39 -23.80
N TRP A 93 3.42 7.83 -23.61
CA TRP A 93 3.76 6.49 -24.07
C TRP A 93 2.93 5.39 -23.42
N LEU A 94 2.63 5.50 -22.13
CA LEU A 94 1.73 4.57 -21.44
C LEU A 94 0.31 4.63 -22.03
N ARG A 95 -0.20 5.85 -22.30
CA ARG A 95 -1.52 6.04 -22.90
C ARG A 95 -1.59 5.51 -24.34
N GLU A 96 -0.52 5.67 -25.13
CA GLU A 96 -0.45 5.17 -26.50
C GLU A 96 -0.32 3.65 -26.57
N ARG A 97 0.45 3.04 -25.66
CA ARG A 97 0.73 1.60 -25.67
C ARG A 97 -0.34 0.75 -24.99
N TYR A 98 -1.07 1.32 -24.04
CA TYR A 98 -2.11 0.63 -23.27
C TYR A 98 -3.46 1.36 -23.42
N PRO A 99 -4.37 0.85 -24.26
CA PRO A 99 -5.70 1.43 -24.45
C PRO A 99 -6.55 1.46 -23.16
N ASP A 100 -6.28 0.56 -22.23
CA ASP A 100 -6.94 0.46 -20.91
C ASP A 100 -6.18 1.19 -19.79
N PHE A 101 -5.26 2.10 -20.13
CA PHE A 101 -4.48 2.84 -19.13
C PHE A 101 -5.39 3.71 -18.25
N PRO A 102 -5.29 3.63 -16.92
CA PRO A 102 -6.14 4.41 -16.02
C PRO A 102 -5.87 5.91 -16.17
N ASP A 103 -6.92 6.73 -16.03
CA ASP A 103 -6.80 8.18 -16.03
C ASP A 103 -6.06 8.65 -14.77
N VAL A 104 -4.74 8.84 -14.90
CA VAL A 104 -3.84 9.31 -13.85
C VAL A 104 -3.16 10.61 -14.29
N ASN A 105 -2.77 11.43 -13.31
CA ASN A 105 -1.98 12.61 -13.62
C ASN A 105 -0.55 12.21 -14.01
N ALA A 106 0.07 12.89 -14.96
CA ALA A 106 1.48 12.69 -15.33
C ALA A 106 2.44 12.77 -14.12
N LYS A 107 2.12 13.57 -13.09
CA LYS A 107 2.90 13.62 -11.84
C LYS A 107 2.88 12.29 -11.07
N THR A 108 1.83 11.48 -11.20
CA THR A 108 1.73 10.18 -10.54
C THR A 108 2.72 9.18 -11.14
N VAL A 109 3.07 9.34 -12.42
CA VAL A 109 4.08 8.52 -13.11
C VAL A 109 5.50 8.88 -12.66
N LEU A 110 5.76 10.13 -12.22
CA LEU A 110 7.06 10.56 -11.69
C LEU A 110 7.42 9.95 -10.33
N ILE A 111 6.40 9.63 -9.52
CA ILE A 111 6.59 9.12 -8.15
C ILE A 111 6.55 7.59 -8.06
N MET A 112 6.52 6.91 -9.22
CA MET A 112 6.76 5.47 -9.32
C MET A 112 8.23 5.18 -9.09
#